data_AF-A0A9E5D5Z5-F1
#
_entry.id   AF-A0A9E5D5Z5-F1
#
_cell.length_a   1.000
_cell.length_b   1.000
_cell.length_c   1.000
_cell.angle_alpha   90.00
_cell.angle_beta   90.00
_cell.angle_gamma   90.00
#
_symmetry.space_group_name_H-M   'P 1'
#
loop_
_entity.id
_entity.type
_entity.pdbx_description
1 polymer ?
#
loop_
_entity_poly.entity_id
_entity_poly.type
_entity_poly.pdbx_seq_one_letter_code
_entity_poly.pdbx_strand_id
1 'polypeptide(L)'
;MLLYMALALGPAVRFMPRAGVFLRYRRELGIWFGIFAIAHTIIILDGWVLWDFYQFMGYQYIPAIDQTVRMESGFGMANILGLMAVLIALPLMATSTDWATRALGASAWKFIHYGSYTIFYAVALHTAYFLYIHYTMSFHRTVPDPNWFQIPFAVLTAALVAAQVGGFFKTVASHRRGARRA
;
A
#
# COMPACT_ATOMS: atom_id res chain seq x y z
N MET A 1 5.82 0.27 -5.85
CA MET A 1 7.29 0.32 -5.68
C MET A 1 7.76 1.45 -4.76
N LEU A 2 7.36 2.72 -4.97
CA LEU A 2 7.77 3.86 -4.13
C LEU A 2 7.52 3.67 -2.63
N LEU A 3 6.32 3.18 -2.26
CA LEU A 3 5.98 2.86 -0.87
C LEU A 3 6.92 1.83 -0.25
N TYR A 4 7.28 0.78 -1.01
CA TYR A 4 8.17 -0.27 -0.53
C TYR A 4 9.57 0.28 -0.25
N MET A 5 10.08 1.15 -1.13
CA MET A 5 11.35 1.84 -0.89
C MET A 5 11.29 2.71 0.36
N ALA A 6 10.25 3.54 0.51
CA ALA A 6 10.08 4.43 1.67
C ALA A 6 10.01 3.66 3.01
N LEU A 7 9.40 2.47 3.01
CA LEU A 7 9.28 1.62 4.20
C LEU A 7 10.51 0.75 4.45
N ALA A 8 11.20 0.29 3.41
CA ALA A 8 12.42 -0.51 3.53
C ALA A 8 13.58 0.27 4.16
N LEU A 9 13.62 1.60 3.97
CA LEU A 9 14.65 2.46 4.56
C LEU A 9 14.73 2.36 6.10
N GLY A 10 13.60 2.18 6.79
CA GLY A 10 13.57 2.06 8.25
C GLY A 10 14.33 0.82 8.77
N PRO A 11 13.92 -0.40 8.38
CA PRO A 11 14.65 -1.63 8.69
C PRO A 11 16.08 -1.63 8.15
N ALA A 12 16.32 -1.12 6.94
CA ALA A 12 17.65 -1.11 6.32
C ALA A 12 18.70 -0.41 7.20
N VAL A 13 18.37 0.73 7.79
CA VAL A 13 19.26 1.47 8.70
C VAL A 13 19.56 0.69 9.97
N ARG A 14 18.62 -0.13 10.47
CA ARG A 14 18.86 -0.97 11.65
C ARG A 14 19.89 -2.06 11.40
N PHE A 15 19.93 -2.62 10.19
CA PHE A 15 20.90 -3.66 9.84
C PHE A 15 22.20 -3.08 9.31
N MET A 16 22.13 -1.99 8.55
CA MET A 16 23.26 -1.31 7.93
C MET A 16 23.19 0.20 8.21
N PRO A 17 23.89 0.70 9.25
CA PRO A 17 23.84 2.13 9.62
C PRO A 17 24.22 3.09 8.48
N ARG A 18 25.10 2.66 7.57
CA ARG A 18 25.49 3.43 6.36
C ARG A 18 24.31 3.76 5.45
N ALA A 19 23.23 2.96 5.47
CA ALA A 19 22.01 3.26 4.72
C ALA A 19 21.29 4.53 5.21
N GLY A 20 21.70 5.09 6.35
CA GLY A 20 21.13 6.32 6.92
C GLY A 20 21.15 7.51 5.97
N VAL A 21 22.12 7.56 5.04
CA VAL A 21 22.21 8.61 4.02
C VAL A 21 20.94 8.67 3.15
N PHE A 22 20.28 7.52 2.92
CA PHE A 22 19.08 7.46 2.10
C PHE A 22 17.80 7.88 2.83
N LEU A 23 17.83 8.02 4.16
CA LEU A 23 16.67 8.49 4.93
C LEU A 23 16.18 9.86 4.48
N ARG A 24 17.08 10.70 3.96
CA ARG A 24 16.73 12.02 3.43
C ARG A 24 15.68 11.95 2.33
N TYR A 25 15.67 10.88 1.53
CA TYR A 25 14.75 10.68 0.40
C TYR A 25 13.40 10.08 0.81
N ARG A 26 13.23 9.69 2.08
CA ARG A 26 12.02 8.99 2.54
C ARG A 26 10.77 9.85 2.36
N ARG A 27 10.89 11.17 2.55
CA ARG A 27 9.79 12.12 2.44
C ARG A 27 9.34 12.25 0.98
N GLU A 28 10.28 12.46 0.08
CA GLU A 28 10.07 12.62 -1.36
C GLU A 28 9.46 11.35 -1.95
N LEU A 29 9.97 10.17 -1.57
CA LEU A 29 9.38 8.89 -1.98
C LEU A 29 7.91 8.75 -1.53
N GLY A 30 7.60 9.21 -0.31
CA GLY A 30 6.23 9.21 0.22
C GLY A 30 5.30 10.17 -0.52
N ILE A 31 5.78 11.37 -0.83
CA ILE A 31 5.02 12.37 -1.59
C ILE A 31 4.74 11.88 -3.01
N TRP A 32 5.76 11.39 -3.71
CA TRP A 32 5.58 10.84 -5.05
C TRP A 32 4.65 9.62 -5.04
N PHE A 33 4.75 8.74 -4.04
CA PHE A 33 3.78 7.67 -3.86
C PHE A 33 2.35 8.21 -3.77
N GLY A 34 2.11 9.24 -2.95
CA GLY A 34 0.80 9.88 -2.83
C GLY A 34 0.28 10.45 -4.15
N ILE A 35 1.13 11.19 -4.87
CA ILE A 35 0.79 11.76 -6.20
C ILE A 35 0.40 10.65 -7.18
N PHE A 36 1.22 9.60 -7.31
CA PHE A 36 0.91 8.48 -8.21
C PHE A 36 -0.33 7.71 -7.78
N ALA A 37 -0.60 7.57 -6.48
CA ALA A 37 -1.81 6.92 -5.98
C ALA A 37 -3.07 7.72 -6.32
N ILE A 38 -3.02 9.07 -6.23
CA ILE A 38 -4.11 9.95 -6.67
C ILE A 38 -4.32 9.84 -8.17
N ALA A 39 -3.25 9.96 -8.96
CA ALA A 39 -3.31 9.85 -10.42
C ALA A 39 -3.90 8.50 -10.84
N HIS A 40 -3.41 7.40 -10.25
CA HIS A 40 -3.95 6.06 -10.48
C HIS A 40 -5.45 6.00 -10.17
N THR A 41 -5.88 6.55 -9.03
CA THR A 41 -7.30 6.57 -8.64
C THR A 41 -8.16 7.31 -9.65
N ILE A 42 -7.70 8.48 -10.12
CA ILE A 42 -8.42 9.26 -11.13
C ILE A 42 -8.53 8.47 -12.44
N ILE A 43 -7.44 7.85 -12.90
CA ILE A 43 -7.43 7.02 -14.11
C ILE A 43 -8.43 5.86 -14.00
N ILE A 44 -8.55 5.22 -12.84
CA ILE A 44 -9.51 4.13 -12.65
C ILE A 44 -10.95 4.67 -12.60
N LEU A 45 -11.20 5.74 -11.84
CA LEU A 45 -12.54 6.33 -11.71
C LEU A 45 -13.08 6.85 -13.03
N ASP A 46 -12.25 7.55 -13.80
CA ASP A 46 -12.65 8.16 -15.05
C ASP A 46 -12.54 7.21 -16.25
N GLY A 47 -11.49 6.39 -16.29
CA GLY A 47 -11.19 5.54 -17.44
C GLY A 47 -11.81 4.15 -17.40
N TRP A 48 -12.14 3.63 -16.20
CA TRP A 48 -12.63 2.25 -16.08
C TRP A 48 -14.05 2.14 -15.50
N VAL A 49 -14.31 2.77 -14.36
CA VAL A 49 -15.61 2.64 -13.67
C VAL A 49 -16.55 3.82 -13.92
N LEU A 50 -16.12 4.83 -14.68
CA LEU A 50 -16.91 5.97 -15.14
C LEU A 50 -17.68 6.68 -14.01
N TRP A 51 -17.05 6.81 -12.83
CA TRP A 51 -17.66 7.39 -11.63
C TRP A 51 -18.94 6.68 -11.13
N ASP A 52 -19.21 5.47 -11.62
CA ASP A 52 -20.37 4.67 -11.23
C ASP A 52 -20.05 3.77 -10.04
N PHE A 53 -20.85 3.88 -8.98
CA PHE A 53 -20.65 3.12 -7.75
C PHE A 53 -20.88 1.61 -7.94
N TYR A 54 -21.83 1.20 -8.78
CA TYR A 54 -22.10 -0.21 -9.03
C TYR A 54 -20.92 -0.86 -9.77
N GLN A 55 -20.38 -0.19 -10.80
CA GLN A 55 -19.19 -0.65 -11.51
C GLN A 55 -17.96 -0.67 -10.59
N PHE A 56 -17.77 0.34 -9.75
CA PHE A 56 -16.72 0.35 -8.72
C PHE A 56 -16.83 -0.86 -7.79
N MET A 57 -18.04 -1.31 -7.48
CA MET A 57 -18.30 -2.49 -6.66
C MET A 57 -18.26 -3.82 -7.43
N GLY A 58 -18.06 -3.79 -8.76
CA GLY A 58 -17.95 -4.96 -9.63
C GLY A 58 -19.29 -5.47 -10.19
N TYR A 59 -20.31 -4.62 -10.18
CA TYR A 59 -21.62 -4.89 -10.78
C TYR A 59 -21.69 -4.36 -12.20
N GLN A 60 -22.37 -5.11 -13.07
CA GLN A 60 -22.63 -4.71 -14.45
C GLN A 60 -24.08 -5.08 -14.82
N TYR A 61 -24.73 -4.22 -15.59
CA TYR A 61 -26.04 -4.49 -16.16
C TYR A 61 -25.88 -5.32 -17.44
N ILE A 62 -26.59 -6.45 -17.52
CA ILE A 62 -26.60 -7.33 -18.70
C ILE A 62 -27.95 -7.21 -19.40
N PRO A 63 -28.03 -6.56 -20.58
CA PRO A 63 -29.27 -6.37 -21.32
C PRO A 63 -29.98 -7.69 -21.67
N ALA A 64 -29.22 -8.76 -21.94
CA ALA A 64 -29.77 -10.05 -22.34
C ALA A 64 -30.64 -10.74 -21.27
N ILE A 65 -30.44 -10.39 -19.99
CA ILE A 65 -31.21 -10.94 -18.86
C ILE A 65 -31.93 -9.85 -18.06
N ASP A 66 -31.86 -8.59 -18.53
CA ASP A 66 -32.40 -7.39 -17.88
C ASP A 66 -32.11 -7.31 -16.37
N GLN A 67 -30.87 -7.62 -15.99
CA GLN A 67 -30.45 -7.67 -14.59
C GLN A 67 -29.05 -7.11 -14.37
N THR A 68 -28.87 -6.48 -13.21
CA THR A 68 -27.56 -6.08 -12.70
C THR A 68 -26.98 -7.22 -11.90
N VAL A 69 -25.86 -7.76 -12.35
CA VAL A 69 -25.20 -8.90 -11.73
C VAL A 69 -23.78 -8.53 -11.29
N ARG A 70 -23.29 -9.18 -10.24
CA ARG A 70 -21.90 -9.03 -9.81
C ARG A 70 -21.01 -9.91 -10.67
N MET A 71 -20.38 -9.30 -11.67
CA MET A 71 -19.50 -10.01 -12.60
C MET A 71 -18.18 -10.42 -11.95
N GLU A 72 -17.68 -9.61 -11.02
CA GLU A 72 -16.36 -9.80 -10.43
C GLU A 72 -16.45 -9.97 -8.92
N SER A 73 -16.43 -11.22 -8.44
CA SER A 73 -16.40 -11.50 -7.01
C SER A 73 -15.09 -11.01 -6.39
N GLY A 74 -15.18 -10.10 -5.42
CA GLY A 74 -14.02 -9.53 -4.72
C GLY A 74 -13.49 -8.21 -5.29
N PHE A 75 -13.94 -7.79 -6.47
CA PHE A 75 -13.45 -6.56 -7.12
C PHE A 75 -13.77 -5.31 -6.29
N GLY A 76 -15.02 -5.17 -5.84
CA GLY A 76 -15.39 -4.07 -4.95
C GLY A 76 -14.58 -4.02 -3.66
N MET A 77 -14.27 -5.17 -3.04
CA MET A 77 -13.44 -5.21 -1.83
C MET A 77 -12.01 -4.74 -2.11
N ALA A 78 -11.41 -5.18 -3.22
CA ALA A 78 -10.09 -4.71 -3.62
C ALA A 78 -10.08 -3.20 -3.89
N ASN A 79 -11.12 -2.67 -4.55
CA ASN A 79 -11.25 -1.24 -4.80
C ASN A 79 -11.42 -0.42 -3.52
N ILE A 80 -12.18 -0.92 -2.53
CA ILE A 80 -12.29 -0.30 -1.21
C ILE A 80 -10.93 -0.23 -0.51
N LEU A 81 -10.11 -1.30 -0.57
CA LEU A 81 -8.76 -1.29 -0.01
C LEU A 81 -7.86 -0.24 -0.69
N GLY A 82 -7.95 -0.12 -2.02
CA GLY A 82 -7.23 0.90 -2.79
C GLY A 82 -7.66 2.32 -2.42
N LEU A 83 -8.97 2.56 -2.34
CA LEU A 83 -9.54 3.86 -1.95
C LEU A 83 -9.16 4.22 -0.52
N MET A 84 -9.27 3.28 0.42
CA MET A 84 -8.85 3.47 1.81
C MET A 84 -7.37 3.85 1.89
N ALA A 85 -6.50 3.19 1.12
CA ALA A 85 -5.08 3.50 1.09
C ALA A 85 -4.82 4.95 0.63
N VAL A 86 -5.53 5.43 -0.41
CA VAL A 86 -5.39 6.81 -0.91
C VAL A 86 -5.91 7.81 0.11
N LEU A 87 -7.08 7.55 0.72
CA LEU A 87 -7.67 8.42 1.74
C LEU A 87 -6.75 8.58 2.96
N ILE A 88 -6.05 7.52 3.38
CA ILE A 88 -5.04 7.60 4.44
C ILE A 88 -3.77 8.28 3.92
N ALA A 89 -3.37 8.08 2.66
CA ALA A 89 -2.17 8.69 2.10
C ALA A 89 -2.28 10.23 1.99
N LEU A 90 -3.47 10.78 1.74
CA LEU A 90 -3.72 12.22 1.63
C LEU A 90 -3.21 13.02 2.85
N PRO A 91 -3.62 12.74 4.10
CA PRO A 91 -3.10 13.45 5.27
C PRO A 91 -1.60 13.23 5.48
N LEU A 92 -1.06 12.04 5.20
CA LEU A 92 0.40 11.81 5.27
C LEU A 92 1.15 12.70 4.26
N MET A 93 0.64 12.82 3.04
CA MET A 93 1.23 13.65 1.99
C MET A 93 1.13 15.13 2.39
N ALA A 94 -0.05 15.59 2.85
CA ALA A 94 -0.27 16.98 3.27
C ALA A 94 0.62 17.38 4.47
N THR A 95 0.92 16.44 5.37
CA THR A 95 1.76 16.66 6.55
C THR A 95 3.23 16.33 6.33
N SER A 96 3.65 16.08 5.09
CA SER A 96 5.05 15.83 4.71
C SER A 96 5.86 17.13 4.54
N THR A 97 5.71 18.09 5.45
CA THR A 97 6.44 19.36 5.46
C THR A 97 7.01 19.69 6.85
N ASP A 98 8.07 20.50 6.88
CA ASP A 98 8.67 20.93 8.15
C ASP A 98 7.72 21.82 8.95
N TRP A 99 6.88 22.61 8.25
CA TRP A 99 5.83 23.38 8.88
C TRP A 99 4.84 22.49 9.62
N ALA A 100 4.31 21.44 8.98
CA ALA A 100 3.35 20.52 9.61
C ALA A 100 3.96 19.79 10.81
N THR A 101 5.24 19.40 10.71
CA THR A 101 5.98 18.76 11.81
C THR A 101 6.08 19.69 13.03
N ARG A 102 6.31 20.98 12.82
CA ARG A 102 6.36 22.00 13.89
C ARG A 102 4.98 22.31 14.45
N ALA A 103 3.96 22.42 13.60
CA ALA A 103 2.60 22.78 14.00
C ALA A 103 1.91 21.68 14.80
N LEU A 104 2.07 20.41 14.40
CA LEU A 104 1.44 19.25 15.07
C LEU A 104 2.25 18.76 16.29
N GLY A 105 3.55 19.07 16.33
CA GLY A 105 4.48 18.46 17.26
C GLY A 105 4.81 17.00 16.91
N ALA A 106 5.93 16.52 17.44
CA ALA A 106 6.53 15.25 17.04
C ALA A 106 5.61 14.03 17.28
N SER A 107 4.85 14.02 18.38
CA SER A 107 4.00 12.88 18.76
C SER A 107 2.79 12.72 17.81
N ALA A 108 2.02 13.79 17.62
CA ALA A 108 0.83 13.76 16.76
C ALA A 108 1.21 13.54 15.29
N TRP A 109 2.27 14.21 14.81
CA TRP A 109 2.80 13.96 13.47
C TRP A 109 3.17 12.48 13.28
N LYS A 110 3.87 11.88 14.24
CA LYS A 110 4.26 10.47 14.18
C LYS A 110 3.05 9.55 14.16
N PHE A 111 2.00 9.85 14.94
CA PHE A 111 0.76 9.08 14.95
C PHE A 111 0.11 9.04 13.56
N ILE A 112 -0.03 10.20 12.91
CA ILE A 112 -0.54 10.27 11.52
C ILE A 112 0.32 9.40 10.60
N HIS A 113 1.64 9.53 10.67
CA HIS A 113 2.55 8.79 9.80
C HIS A 113 2.64 7.29 10.08
N TYR A 114 2.14 6.79 11.21
CA TYR A 114 1.93 5.34 11.40
C TYR A 114 0.90 4.75 10.44
N GLY A 115 0.02 5.59 9.87
CA GLY A 115 -0.88 5.19 8.78
C GLY A 115 -0.15 4.61 7.56
N SER A 116 1.16 4.87 7.39
CA SER A 116 1.98 4.26 6.33
C SER A 116 2.03 2.73 6.39
N TYR A 117 1.91 2.12 7.58
CA TYR A 117 1.80 0.67 7.71
C TYR A 117 0.43 0.17 7.26
N THR A 118 -0.66 0.88 7.62
CA THR A 118 -2.00 0.54 7.15
C THR A 118 -2.09 0.64 5.64
N ILE A 119 -1.55 1.70 5.05
CA ILE A 119 -1.44 1.88 3.60
C ILE A 119 -0.68 0.70 2.98
N PHE A 120 0.44 0.28 3.56
CA PHE A 120 1.22 -0.85 3.06
C PHE A 120 0.40 -2.13 2.96
N TYR A 121 -0.26 -2.53 4.05
CA TYR A 121 -1.05 -3.77 4.03
C TYR A 121 -2.27 -3.65 3.10
N ALA A 122 -2.95 -2.50 3.08
CA ALA A 122 -4.08 -2.26 2.18
C ALA A 122 -3.67 -2.33 0.70
N VAL A 123 -2.57 -1.66 0.32
CA VAL A 123 -2.04 -1.69 -1.05
C VAL A 123 -1.52 -3.07 -1.40
N ALA A 124 -0.82 -3.76 -0.50
CA ALA A 124 -0.34 -5.12 -0.76
C ALA A 124 -1.50 -6.09 -1.01
N LEU A 125 -2.58 -6.02 -0.22
CA LEU A 125 -3.77 -6.85 -0.43
C LEU A 125 -4.52 -6.48 -1.72
N HIS A 126 -4.69 -5.17 -1.98
CA HIS A 126 -5.27 -4.67 -3.23
C HIS A 126 -4.50 -5.19 -4.45
N THR A 127 -3.16 -5.04 -4.46
CA THR A 127 -2.30 -5.53 -5.54
C THR A 127 -2.31 -7.06 -5.63
N ALA A 128 -2.30 -7.78 -4.51
CA ALA A 128 -2.35 -9.24 -4.50
C ALA A 128 -3.65 -9.78 -5.12
N TYR A 129 -4.79 -9.14 -4.84
CA TYR A 129 -6.05 -9.50 -5.48
C TYR A 129 -5.93 -9.39 -7.01
N PHE A 130 -5.44 -8.27 -7.53
CA PHE A 130 -5.31 -8.08 -8.99
C PHE A 130 -4.25 -8.98 -9.64
N LEU A 131 -3.18 -9.31 -8.93
CA LEU A 131 -2.12 -10.16 -9.48
C LEU A 131 -2.47 -11.65 -9.45
N TYR A 132 -3.20 -12.12 -8.44
CA TYR A 132 -3.36 -13.56 -8.19
C TYR A 132 -4.80 -14.08 -8.24
N ILE A 133 -5.79 -13.21 -8.00
CA ILE A 133 -7.19 -13.64 -7.82
C ILE A 133 -8.05 -13.15 -8.97
N HIS A 134 -7.95 -11.88 -9.36
CA HIS A 134 -8.87 -11.26 -10.30
C HIS A 134 -8.89 -11.98 -11.65
N TYR A 135 -7.73 -12.38 -12.18
CA TYR A 135 -7.61 -13.03 -13.48
C TYR A 135 -7.61 -14.57 -13.41
N THR A 136 -8.24 -15.14 -12.37
CA THR A 136 -8.46 -16.60 -12.29
C THR A 136 -9.63 -17.04 -13.17
N MET A 137 -9.77 -18.36 -13.34
CA MET A 137 -10.81 -18.95 -14.20
C MET A 137 -12.21 -18.48 -13.76
N SER A 138 -12.96 -17.86 -14.67
CA SER A 138 -14.37 -17.52 -14.47
C SER A 138 -15.16 -17.72 -15.75
N PHE A 139 -16.47 -17.90 -15.63
CA PHE A 139 -17.38 -18.27 -16.72
C PHE A 139 -17.39 -17.28 -17.91
N HIS A 140 -16.96 -16.04 -17.67
CA HIS A 140 -17.01 -14.93 -18.64
C HIS A 140 -15.62 -14.41 -19.06
N ARG A 141 -14.53 -15.07 -18.68
CA ARG A 141 -13.16 -14.65 -19.05
C ARG A 141 -12.23 -15.82 -19.31
N THR A 142 -11.34 -15.65 -20.28
CA THR A 142 -10.18 -16.51 -20.46
C THR A 142 -9.07 -16.10 -19.50
N VAL A 143 -8.38 -17.07 -18.91
CA VAL A 143 -7.22 -16.81 -18.04
C VAL A 143 -6.05 -16.32 -18.90
N PRO A 144 -5.53 -15.10 -18.68
CA PRO A 144 -4.34 -14.63 -19.37
C PRO A 144 -3.08 -15.35 -18.86
N ASP A 145 -1.99 -15.25 -19.62
CA ASP A 145 -0.69 -15.73 -19.15
C ASP A 145 -0.31 -15.08 -17.81
N PRO A 146 0.37 -15.82 -16.90
CA PRO A 146 0.77 -15.29 -15.61
C PRO A 146 1.57 -13.99 -15.72
N ASN A 147 1.18 -12.99 -14.93
CA ASN A 147 1.90 -11.72 -14.91
C ASN A 147 3.30 -11.93 -14.32
N TRP A 148 4.35 -11.57 -15.08
CA TRP A 148 5.76 -11.70 -14.67
C TRP A 148 6.05 -11.04 -13.31
N PHE A 149 5.26 -10.03 -12.93
CA PHE A 149 5.42 -9.27 -11.70
C PHE A 149 4.89 -9.98 -10.44
N GLN A 150 4.17 -11.10 -10.58
CA GLN A 150 3.70 -11.90 -9.44
C GLN A 150 4.88 -12.27 -8.51
N ILE A 151 5.87 -13.01 -9.02
CA ILE A 151 6.99 -13.50 -8.21
C ILE A 151 7.79 -12.33 -7.58
N PRO A 152 8.24 -11.29 -8.32
CA PRO A 152 8.89 -10.13 -7.74
C PRO A 152 8.07 -9.47 -6.63
N PHE A 153 6.75 -9.29 -6.83
CA PHE A 153 5.87 -8.70 -5.83
C PHE A 153 5.81 -9.54 -4.55
N ALA A 154 5.66 -10.86 -4.66
CA ALA A 154 5.62 -11.77 -3.52
C ALA A 154 6.93 -11.71 -2.72
N VAL A 155 8.07 -11.80 -3.41
CA VAL A 155 9.40 -11.75 -2.79
C VAL A 155 9.63 -10.42 -2.10
N LEU A 156 9.33 -9.28 -2.75
CA LEU A 156 9.51 -7.95 -2.16
C LEU A 156 8.62 -7.76 -0.93
N THR A 157 7.38 -8.24 -0.96
CA THR A 157 6.44 -8.13 0.16
C THR A 157 6.90 -8.98 1.34
N ALA A 158 7.27 -10.24 1.08
CA ALA A 158 7.82 -11.13 2.11
C ALA A 158 9.11 -10.57 2.72
N ALA A 159 10.04 -10.09 1.88
CA ALA A 159 11.30 -9.51 2.34
C ALA A 159 11.09 -8.27 3.21
N LEU A 160 10.18 -7.38 2.83
CA LEU A 160 9.88 -6.18 3.62
C LEU A 160 9.24 -6.53 4.96
N VAL A 161 8.27 -7.45 4.98
CA VAL A 161 7.65 -7.95 6.23
C VAL A 161 8.71 -8.60 7.13
N ALA A 162 9.55 -9.48 6.57
CA ALA A 162 10.64 -10.13 7.31
C ALA A 162 11.63 -9.10 7.89
N ALA A 163 11.98 -8.06 7.13
CA ALA A 163 12.85 -6.99 7.59
C ALA A 163 12.22 -6.17 8.73
N GLN A 164 10.91 -5.88 8.66
CA GLN A 164 10.18 -5.19 9.73
C GLN A 164 10.14 -6.04 11.01
N VAL A 165 9.79 -7.33 10.89
CA VAL A 165 9.75 -8.29 12.00
C VAL A 165 11.13 -8.49 12.62
N GLY A 166 12.16 -8.72 11.81
CA GLY A 166 13.54 -8.84 12.29
C GLY A 166 14.04 -7.57 12.96
N GLY A 167 13.68 -6.40 12.41
CA GLY A 167 13.94 -5.09 13.02
C GLY A 167 13.31 -4.96 14.40
N PHE A 168 12.07 -5.41 14.58
CA PHE A 168 11.38 -5.43 15.87
C PHE A 168 12.08 -6.35 16.88
N PHE A 169 12.39 -7.59 16.50
CA PHE A 169 13.10 -8.52 17.39
C PHE A 169 14.47 -7.99 17.82
N LYS A 170 15.20 -7.34 16.92
CA LYS A 170 16.48 -6.69 17.25
C LYS A 170 16.32 -5.62 18.32
N THR A 171 15.26 -4.80 18.24
CA THR A 171 14.95 -3.78 19.26
C THR A 171 14.60 -4.41 20.61
N VAL A 172 13.77 -5.46 20.62
CA VAL A 172 13.44 -6.17 21.87
C VAL A 172 14.70 -6.77 22.50
N ALA A 173 15.57 -7.39 21.70
CA ALA A 173 16.82 -7.97 22.17
C ALA A 173 17.79 -6.92 22.74
N SER A 174 17.91 -5.74 22.12
CA SER A 174 18.76 -4.65 22.64
C SER A 174 18.25 -4.09 23.97
N HIS A 175 16.95 -3.90 24.12
CA HIS A 175 16.35 -3.45 25.38
C HIS A 175 16.60 -4.45 26.52
N ARG A 176 16.41 -5.75 26.26
CA ARG A 176 16.68 -6.81 27.26
C ARG A 176 18.15 -6.84 27.69
N ARG A 177 19.10 -6.59 26.78
CA ARG A 177 20.54 -6.52 27.13
C ARG A 177 20.88 -5.28 27.94
N GLY A 178 20.26 -4.13 27.66
CA GLY A 178 20.44 -2.90 28.43
C GLY A 178 19.89 -3.03 29.86
N ALA A 179 18.70 -3.59 30.02
CA ALA A 179 18.08 -3.81 31.33
C ALA A 179 18.83 -4.84 32.22
N ARG A 180 19.64 -5.73 31.62
CA ARG A 180 20.49 -6.68 32.37
C ARG A 180 21.84 -6.08 32.80
N ARG A 181 22.19 -4.89 32.30
CA ARG A 181 23.46 -4.20 32.59
C ARG A 181 23.31 -3.00 33.53
N ALA A 182 22.07 -2.61 33.85
CA ALA A 182 21.71 -1.61 34.85
C ALA A 182 21.40 -2.33 36.17
#